data_AF-A0A959JJW6-F1
#
_entry.id   AF-A0A959JJW6-F1
#
_cell.length_a   1.000
_cell.length_b   1.000
_cell.length_c   1.000
_cell.angle_alpha   90.00
_cell.angle_beta   90.00
_cell.angle_gamma   90.00
#
_symmetry.space_group_name_H-M   'P 1'
#
loop_
_entity.id
_entity.type
_entity.pdbx_description
1 polymer ?
#
loop_
_entity_poly.entity_id
_entity_poly.type
_entity_poly.pdbx_seq_one_letter_code
_entity_poly.pdbx_strand_id
1 'polypeptide(L)'
;FSNEKKKLYFALLSGFSFGMAFMMKQHALFWVFFGAALFVINLLTSLKTTQNRYDWKALLFCLFGSILPYGILLIILYSGGLFDQFWFWTVEYARSYTTTVTTFEDAKALFNISFKGMFSSFPLIWILFIIGVLSIWKLPLERSQKWFLYLASIAGILTVIPGFYFRQHYFISLIPAVALVSSATLYYLLSYLSSKNSGYIAVVISALIGFYAIIASQNYYFKKSPKELTRRFYGGNPFEESVEIGKYIKKTTKATDEIAVLGSEPEIYFYSDRLSSTGHIYMYGLMEPQKNNIDMQNQMIEEISTHKPEIIVYVNMKFSWLTRPDSPKNLMDWARDYITKEYQLVGIVDFGPNGPNYLWDNEVKDKQPQTEQHVVVFRRIPTS
;
A
#
# COMPACT_ATOMS: atom_id res chain seq x y z
N PHE A 1 7.53 -35.08 15.91
CA PHE A 1 8.66 -34.14 15.76
C PHE A 1 9.32 -33.94 17.12
N SER A 2 10.65 -34.01 17.24
CA SER A 2 11.32 -33.63 18.50
C SER A 2 11.06 -32.16 18.83
N ASN A 3 11.06 -31.79 20.11
CA ASN A 3 10.83 -30.41 20.56
C ASN A 3 11.82 -29.42 19.93
N GLU A 4 13.07 -29.83 19.68
CA GLU A 4 14.07 -29.01 18.97
C GLU A 4 13.67 -28.75 17.51
N LYS A 5 13.32 -29.80 16.74
CA LYS A 5 12.91 -29.64 15.33
C LYS A 5 11.69 -28.73 15.20
N LYS A 6 10.71 -28.89 16.10
CA LYS A 6 9.52 -28.03 16.14
C LYS A 6 9.89 -26.57 16.39
N LYS A 7 10.82 -26.30 17.32
CA LYS A 7 11.30 -24.94 17.62
C LYS A 7 12.02 -24.30 16.43
N LEU A 8 12.95 -25.02 15.79
CA LEU A 8 13.68 -24.51 14.62
C LEU A 8 12.74 -24.23 13.44
N TYR A 9 11.75 -25.10 13.23
CA TYR A 9 10.73 -24.91 12.21
C TYR A 9 9.90 -23.64 12.46
N PHE A 10 9.41 -23.41 13.67
CA PHE A 10 8.69 -22.17 13.99
C PHE A 10 9.56 -20.92 13.91
N ALA A 11 10.85 -21.03 14.26
CA ALA A 11 11.77 -19.91 14.09
C ALA A 11 11.95 -19.55 12.62
N LEU A 12 12.12 -20.55 11.74
CA LEU A 12 12.17 -20.36 10.29
C LEU A 12 10.89 -19.72 9.74
N LEU A 13 9.72 -20.23 10.12
CA LEU A 13 8.44 -19.67 9.68
C LEU A 13 8.21 -18.23 10.18
N SER A 14 8.64 -17.93 11.41
CA SER A 14 8.59 -16.58 11.96
C SER A 14 9.48 -15.64 11.15
N GLY A 15 10.72 -16.07 10.88
CA GLY A 15 11.65 -15.38 10.00
C GLY A 15 11.05 -15.11 8.62
N PHE A 16 10.56 -16.16 7.97
CA PHE A 16 9.91 -16.07 6.66
C PHE A 16 8.75 -15.07 6.65
N SER A 17 7.93 -15.06 7.69
CA SER A 17 6.82 -14.10 7.83
C SER A 17 7.33 -12.65 7.92
N PHE A 18 8.43 -12.40 8.64
CA PHE A 18 9.06 -11.07 8.67
C PHE A 18 9.66 -10.68 7.31
N GLY A 19 10.30 -11.61 6.61
CA GLY A 19 10.82 -11.39 5.25
C GLY A 19 9.71 -11.06 4.24
N MET A 20 8.59 -11.77 4.30
CA MET A 20 7.40 -11.48 3.49
C MET A 20 6.83 -10.09 3.82
N ALA A 21 6.76 -9.72 5.11
CA ALA A 21 6.31 -8.39 5.51
C ALA A 21 7.22 -7.29 4.95
N PHE A 22 8.54 -7.49 4.94
CA PHE A 22 9.51 -6.58 4.34
C PHE A 22 9.29 -6.41 2.82
N MET A 23 9.01 -7.51 2.11
CA MET A 23 8.69 -7.44 0.67
C MET A 23 7.42 -6.64 0.38
N MET A 24 6.41 -6.73 1.26
CA MET A 24 5.18 -5.92 1.12
C MET A 24 5.45 -4.45 1.42
N LYS A 25 6.29 -4.17 2.42
CA LYS A 25 6.65 -2.81 2.82
C LYS A 25 8.00 -2.78 3.52
N GLN A 26 8.96 -2.07 2.95
CA GLN A 26 10.33 -2.01 3.48
C GLN A 26 10.42 -1.50 4.94
N HIS A 27 9.47 -0.66 5.38
CA HIS A 27 9.38 -0.22 6.77
C HIS A 27 9.17 -1.38 7.76
N ALA A 28 8.68 -2.54 7.30
CA ALA A 28 8.57 -3.74 8.13
C ALA A 28 9.94 -4.35 8.50
N LEU A 29 11.06 -3.79 8.02
CA LEU A 29 12.40 -4.14 8.50
C LEU A 29 12.51 -4.06 10.05
N PHE A 30 11.82 -3.12 10.69
CA PHE A 30 11.82 -3.04 12.15
C PHE A 30 11.15 -4.26 12.82
N TRP A 31 10.23 -4.95 12.13
CA TRP A 31 9.67 -6.22 12.59
C TRP A 31 10.68 -7.38 12.47
N VAL A 32 11.57 -7.35 11.48
CA VAL A 32 12.72 -8.28 11.40
C VAL A 32 13.65 -8.07 12.59
N PHE A 33 13.99 -6.81 12.91
CA PHE A 33 14.81 -6.47 14.07
C PHE A 33 14.15 -6.86 15.40
N PHE A 34 12.83 -6.67 15.52
CA PHE A 34 12.04 -7.16 16.64
C PHE A 34 12.19 -8.68 16.83
N GLY A 35 12.00 -9.46 15.76
CA GLY A 35 12.15 -10.91 15.80
C GLY A 35 13.54 -11.31 16.28
N ALA A 36 14.59 -10.75 15.66
CA ALA A 36 15.97 -11.02 16.04
C ALA A 36 16.25 -10.63 17.51
N ALA A 37 15.80 -9.46 17.96
CA ALA A 37 15.98 -8.98 19.33
C ALA A 37 15.30 -9.90 20.35
N LEU A 38 14.10 -10.43 20.05
CA LEU A 38 13.43 -11.38 20.93
C LEU A 38 14.21 -12.69 21.08
N PHE A 39 14.73 -13.24 19.99
CA PHE A 39 15.56 -14.44 20.06
C PHE A 39 16.86 -14.19 20.83
N VAL A 40 17.48 -13.01 20.67
CA VAL A 40 18.67 -12.61 21.44
C VAL A 40 18.35 -12.47 22.92
N ILE A 41 17.26 -11.80 23.30
CA ILE A 41 16.86 -11.66 24.71
C ILE A 41 16.60 -13.04 25.32
N ASN A 42 15.89 -13.91 24.61
CA ASN A 42 15.63 -15.27 25.07
C ASN A 42 16.94 -16.05 25.27
N LEU A 43 17.88 -15.97 24.33
CA LEU A 43 19.22 -16.57 24.45
C LEU A 43 19.97 -16.03 25.68
N LEU A 44 20.01 -14.71 25.88
CA LEU A 44 20.70 -14.10 27.02
C LEU A 44 20.07 -14.47 28.36
N THR A 45 18.75 -14.65 28.40
CA THR A 45 18.06 -15.14 29.61
C THR A 45 18.29 -16.63 29.84
N SER A 46 18.37 -17.44 28.78
CA SER A 46 18.57 -18.88 28.89
C SER A 46 20.00 -19.25 29.23
N LEU A 47 21.01 -18.45 28.84
CA LEU A 47 22.41 -18.64 29.27
C LEU A 47 22.60 -18.63 30.80
N LYS A 48 21.65 -18.05 31.55
CA LYS A 48 21.65 -18.06 33.02
C LYS A 48 21.07 -19.34 33.62
N THR A 49 20.52 -20.22 32.80
CA THR A 49 19.89 -21.49 33.19
C THR A 49 20.48 -22.63 32.36
N THR A 50 20.90 -23.72 32.99
CA THR A 50 21.62 -24.84 32.34
C THR A 50 20.82 -25.63 31.28
N GLN A 51 19.58 -25.21 30.96
CA GLN A 51 18.57 -26.04 30.32
C GLN A 51 18.23 -25.71 28.85
N ASN A 52 18.87 -24.75 28.17
CA ASN A 52 18.53 -24.46 26.77
C ASN A 52 19.75 -24.18 25.86
N ARG A 53 20.30 -25.23 25.24
CA ARG A 53 21.44 -25.18 24.30
C ARG A 53 21.06 -24.89 22.83
N TYR A 54 19.80 -24.53 22.55
CA TYR A 54 19.25 -24.49 21.19
C TYR A 54 18.76 -23.11 20.70
N ASP A 55 18.94 -22.05 21.49
CA ASP A 55 18.41 -20.72 21.15
C ASP A 55 19.16 -20.01 20.01
N TRP A 56 20.47 -20.24 19.87
CA TRP A 56 21.24 -19.62 18.77
C TRP A 56 20.88 -20.22 17.39
N LYS A 57 20.60 -21.53 17.32
CA LYS A 57 20.12 -22.17 16.09
C LYS A 57 18.77 -21.60 15.68
N ALA A 58 17.87 -21.39 16.65
CA ALA A 58 16.58 -20.76 16.38
C ALA A 58 16.75 -19.32 15.85
N LEU A 59 17.65 -18.53 16.44
CA LEU A 59 18.01 -17.21 15.91
C LEU A 59 18.50 -17.29 14.45
N LEU A 60 19.43 -18.21 14.13
CA LEU A 60 19.92 -18.36 12.76
C LEU A 60 18.82 -18.79 11.79
N PHE A 61 17.94 -19.72 12.18
CA PHE A 61 16.80 -20.13 11.34
C PHE A 61 15.82 -18.97 11.14
N CYS A 62 15.60 -18.13 12.15
CA CYS A 62 14.79 -16.92 12.01
C CYS A 62 15.45 -15.90 11.06
N LEU A 63 16.75 -15.64 11.21
CA LEU A 63 17.47 -14.71 10.33
C LEU A 63 17.50 -15.21 8.89
N PHE A 64 17.83 -16.49 8.69
CA PHE A 64 17.79 -17.13 7.38
C PHE A 64 16.39 -17.05 6.77
N GLY A 65 15.35 -17.38 7.55
CA GLY A 65 13.96 -17.24 7.14
C GLY A 65 13.62 -15.82 6.71
N SER A 66 14.12 -14.80 7.40
CA SER A 66 13.83 -13.39 7.07
C SER A 66 14.51 -12.88 5.80
N ILE A 67 15.67 -13.43 5.45
CA ILE A 67 16.40 -13.08 4.23
C ILE A 67 15.81 -13.81 3.03
N LEU A 68 15.31 -15.04 3.23
CA LEU A 68 14.93 -15.95 2.14
C LEU A 68 13.92 -15.35 1.14
N PRO A 69 12.79 -14.74 1.53
CA PRO A 69 11.81 -14.19 0.58
C PRO A 69 12.42 -13.11 -0.32
N TYR A 70 13.10 -12.14 0.28
CA TYR A 70 13.72 -11.03 -0.47
C TYR A 70 14.89 -11.52 -1.32
N GLY A 71 15.72 -12.42 -0.79
CA GLY A 71 16.83 -13.03 -1.52
C GLY A 71 16.35 -13.80 -2.76
N ILE A 72 15.28 -14.59 -2.65
CA ILE A 72 14.67 -15.28 -3.79
C ILE A 72 14.19 -14.26 -4.83
N LEU A 73 13.48 -13.20 -4.41
CA LEU A 73 13.02 -12.15 -5.32
C LEU A 73 14.19 -11.50 -6.07
N LEU A 74 15.26 -11.13 -5.36
CA LEU A 74 16.44 -10.54 -5.99
C LEU A 74 17.09 -11.48 -7.01
N ILE A 75 17.20 -12.77 -6.70
CA ILE A 75 17.74 -13.77 -7.63
C ILE A 75 16.87 -13.87 -8.88
N ILE A 76 15.54 -13.93 -8.72
CA ILE A 76 14.60 -13.99 -9.86
C ILE A 76 14.77 -12.76 -10.75
N LEU A 77 14.75 -11.56 -10.17
CA LEU A 77 14.86 -10.31 -10.92
C LEU A 77 16.22 -10.14 -11.58
N TYR A 78 17.30 -10.53 -10.91
CA TYR A 78 18.64 -10.53 -11.49
C TYR A 78 18.74 -11.51 -12.66
N SER A 79 18.23 -12.75 -12.49
CA SER A 79 18.23 -13.75 -13.57
C SER A 79 17.36 -13.37 -14.76
N GLY A 80 16.33 -12.53 -14.54
CA GLY A 80 15.46 -11.99 -15.58
C GLY A 80 15.93 -10.67 -16.19
N GLY A 81 17.08 -10.12 -15.77
CA GLY A 81 17.59 -8.84 -16.27
C GLY A 81 16.80 -7.59 -15.82
N LEU A 82 15.97 -7.72 -14.78
CA LEU A 82 15.09 -6.66 -14.26
C LEU A 82 15.59 -6.03 -12.95
N PHE A 83 16.81 -6.39 -12.51
CA PHE A 83 17.35 -5.95 -11.23
C PHE A 83 17.50 -4.42 -11.15
N ASP A 84 18.03 -3.79 -12.20
CA ASP A 84 18.28 -2.35 -12.21
C ASP A 84 16.97 -1.56 -12.14
N GLN A 85 15.96 -1.95 -12.92
CA GLN A 85 14.64 -1.31 -12.87
C GLN A 85 13.99 -1.51 -11.50
N PHE A 86 14.07 -2.72 -10.95
CA PHE A 86 13.56 -3.01 -9.61
C PHE A 86 14.24 -2.15 -8.54
N TRP A 87 15.57 -2.05 -8.58
CA TRP A 87 16.35 -1.29 -7.62
C TRP A 87 16.04 0.21 -7.73
N PHE A 88 15.95 0.72 -8.95
CA PHE A 88 15.52 2.09 -9.21
C PHE A 88 14.17 2.39 -8.54
N TRP A 89 13.13 1.62 -8.84
CA TRP A 89 11.78 1.88 -8.33
C TRP A 89 11.66 1.70 -6.82
N THR A 90 12.26 0.64 -6.27
CA THR A 90 12.06 0.27 -4.87
C THR A 90 13.05 0.90 -3.90
N VAL A 91 14.19 1.40 -4.37
CA VAL A 91 15.23 1.99 -3.51
C VAL A 91 15.54 3.44 -3.89
N GLU A 92 15.90 3.71 -5.14
CA GLU A 92 16.40 5.03 -5.54
C GLU A 92 15.27 6.08 -5.64
N TYR A 93 14.21 5.73 -6.36
CA TYR A 93 13.02 6.55 -6.48
C TYR A 93 12.31 6.66 -5.12
N ALA A 94 12.13 5.56 -4.40
CA ALA A 94 11.51 5.58 -3.06
C ALA A 94 12.23 6.52 -2.08
N ARG A 95 13.57 6.54 -2.11
CA ARG A 95 14.37 7.50 -1.31
C ARG A 95 14.08 8.95 -1.72
N SER A 96 14.15 9.23 -3.01
CA SER A 96 13.90 10.57 -3.58
C SER A 96 12.47 11.05 -3.28
N TYR A 97 11.52 10.13 -3.28
CA TYR A 97 10.12 10.38 -2.94
C TYR A 97 9.95 10.80 -1.48
N THR A 98 10.59 10.11 -0.52
CA THR A 98 10.48 10.45 0.91
C THR A 98 11.12 11.79 1.26
N THR A 99 12.09 12.27 0.48
CA THR A 99 12.71 13.59 0.69
C THR A 99 11.81 14.77 0.30
N THR A 100 10.60 14.52 -0.21
CA THR A 100 9.61 15.58 -0.48
C THR A 100 9.05 16.22 0.79
N VAL A 101 9.16 15.57 1.96
CA VAL A 101 8.91 16.20 3.26
C VAL A 101 10.18 16.92 3.69
N THR A 102 10.21 18.23 3.52
CA THR A 102 11.42 19.03 3.73
C THR A 102 11.44 19.73 5.08
N THR A 103 10.29 19.90 5.75
CA THR A 103 10.21 20.63 7.02
C THR A 103 9.57 19.82 8.15
N PHE A 104 9.93 20.17 9.38
CA PHE A 104 9.31 19.61 10.57
C PHE A 104 7.83 20.00 10.71
N GLU A 105 7.44 21.18 10.20
CA GLU A 105 6.04 21.60 10.20
C GLU A 105 5.19 20.77 9.24
N ASP A 106 5.72 20.40 8.06
CA ASP A 106 5.05 19.46 7.16
C ASP A 106 4.86 18.09 7.82
N ALA A 107 5.92 17.58 8.47
CA ALA A 107 5.87 16.33 9.21
C ALA A 107 4.81 16.37 10.33
N LYS A 108 4.76 17.44 11.12
CA LYS A 108 3.72 17.64 12.15
C LYS A 108 2.33 17.71 11.54
N ALA A 109 2.14 18.45 10.46
CA ALA A 109 0.85 18.60 9.80
C ALA A 109 0.34 17.22 9.31
N LEU A 110 1.20 16.45 8.65
CA LEU A 110 0.88 15.10 8.20
C LEU A 110 0.59 14.14 9.35
N PHE A 111 1.39 14.20 10.43
CA PHE A 111 1.15 13.40 11.63
C PHE A 111 -0.21 13.75 12.24
N ASN A 112 -0.51 15.03 12.42
CA ASN A 112 -1.75 15.49 13.01
C ASN A 112 -2.96 15.06 12.16
N ILE A 113 -2.91 15.25 10.84
CA ILE A 113 -4.01 14.84 9.95
C ILE A 113 -4.21 13.32 10.00
N SER A 114 -3.13 12.54 9.94
CA SER A 114 -3.21 11.08 9.93
C SER A 114 -3.66 10.52 11.29
N PHE A 115 -3.02 10.95 12.37
CA PHE A 115 -3.23 10.42 13.72
C PHE A 115 -4.55 10.90 14.34
N LYS A 116 -4.95 12.17 14.14
CA LYS A 116 -6.18 12.72 14.74
C LYS A 116 -7.40 11.92 14.36
N GLY A 117 -7.55 11.52 13.11
CA GLY A 117 -8.69 10.71 12.65
C GLY A 117 -8.74 9.31 13.28
N MET A 118 -7.58 8.66 13.44
CA MET A 118 -7.51 7.37 14.13
C MET A 118 -7.77 7.49 15.63
N PHE A 119 -7.21 8.55 16.25
CA PHE A 119 -7.40 8.82 17.67
C PHE A 119 -8.86 9.14 17.98
N SER A 120 -9.51 10.00 17.20
CA SER A 120 -10.91 10.39 17.43
C SER A 120 -11.89 9.24 17.24
N SER A 121 -11.53 8.25 16.41
CA SER A 121 -12.37 7.07 16.19
C SER A 121 -12.39 6.12 17.40
N PHE A 122 -11.23 5.93 18.07
CA PHE A 122 -11.09 4.98 19.19
C PHE A 122 -10.18 5.52 20.30
N PRO A 123 -10.53 6.64 20.97
CA PRO A 123 -9.64 7.32 21.91
C PRO A 123 -9.24 6.43 23.09
N LEU A 124 -10.17 5.60 23.58
CA LEU A 124 -9.92 4.69 24.71
C LEU A 124 -8.80 3.69 24.39
N ILE A 125 -8.78 3.10 23.18
CA ILE A 125 -7.75 2.12 22.80
C ILE A 125 -6.37 2.79 22.77
N TRP A 126 -6.29 3.99 22.19
CA TRP A 126 -5.03 4.74 22.10
C TRP A 126 -4.52 5.20 23.47
N ILE A 127 -5.42 5.67 24.35
CA ILE A 127 -5.07 6.05 25.72
C ILE A 127 -4.55 4.83 26.49
N LEU A 128 -5.24 3.69 26.41
CA LEU A 128 -4.80 2.44 27.04
C LEU A 128 -3.46 1.97 26.48
N PHE A 129 -3.22 2.12 25.17
CA PHE A 129 -1.92 1.84 24.56
C PHE A 129 -0.81 2.72 25.15
N ILE A 130 -1.00 4.03 25.20
CA ILE A 130 -0.01 4.98 25.73
C ILE A 130 0.29 4.70 27.20
N ILE A 131 -0.76 4.56 28.04
CA ILE A 131 -0.60 4.20 29.45
C ILE A 131 0.14 2.87 29.56
N GLY A 132 -0.24 1.89 28.76
CA GLY A 132 0.37 0.57 28.73
C GLY A 132 1.86 0.61 28.44
N VAL A 133 2.27 1.25 27.33
CA VAL A 133 3.69 1.42 26.97
C VAL A 133 4.49 2.07 28.10
N LEU A 134 3.93 3.12 28.71
CA LEU A 134 4.54 3.84 29.84
C LEU A 134 4.51 3.08 31.17
N SER A 135 3.82 1.93 31.26
CA SER A 135 3.69 1.16 32.50
C SER A 135 3.87 -0.35 32.33
N ILE A 136 4.45 -0.80 31.21
CA ILE A 136 4.63 -2.23 30.88
C ILE A 136 5.27 -3.02 32.04
N TRP A 137 6.23 -2.41 32.74
CA TRP A 137 6.92 -3.09 33.85
C TRP A 137 6.00 -3.42 35.03
N LYS A 138 4.91 -2.65 35.22
CA LYS A 138 3.90 -2.87 36.27
C LYS A 138 2.87 -3.93 35.92
N LEU A 139 2.74 -4.28 34.63
CA LEU A 139 1.76 -5.27 34.19
C LEU A 139 2.05 -6.64 34.84
N PRO A 140 1.02 -7.43 35.20
CA PRO A 140 1.15 -8.73 35.84
C PRO A 140 1.48 -9.81 34.81
N LEU A 141 2.56 -9.60 34.06
CA LEU A 141 3.02 -10.44 32.97
C LEU A 141 4.42 -10.97 33.26
N GLU A 142 4.76 -12.10 32.63
CA GLU A 142 6.11 -12.63 32.66
C GLU A 142 7.10 -11.66 31.99
N ARG A 143 8.37 -11.74 32.37
CA ARG A 143 9.42 -10.85 31.83
C ARG A 143 9.55 -10.97 30.30
N SER A 144 9.43 -12.18 29.76
CA SER A 144 9.45 -12.46 28.32
C SER A 144 8.31 -11.76 27.59
N GLN A 145 7.09 -11.83 28.14
CA GLN A 145 5.90 -11.17 27.61
C GLN A 145 6.03 -9.64 27.65
N LYS A 146 6.61 -9.09 28.73
CA LYS A 146 6.90 -7.64 28.84
C LYS A 146 7.86 -7.17 27.75
N TRP A 147 8.96 -7.91 27.52
CA TRP A 147 9.90 -7.60 26.45
C TRP A 147 9.25 -7.72 25.07
N PHE A 148 8.39 -8.72 24.86
CA PHE A 148 7.60 -8.84 23.64
C PHE A 148 6.75 -7.59 23.40
N LEU A 149 5.96 -7.17 24.38
CA LEU A 149 5.11 -5.97 24.25
C LEU A 149 5.92 -4.70 24.02
N TYR A 150 7.05 -4.54 24.72
CA TYR A 150 7.91 -3.38 24.60
C TYR A 150 8.55 -3.29 23.21
N LEU A 151 9.17 -4.39 22.75
CA LEU A 151 9.81 -4.44 21.43
C LEU A 151 8.80 -4.35 20.30
N ALA A 152 7.61 -4.95 20.44
CA ALA A 152 6.55 -4.85 19.44
C ALA A 152 6.05 -3.41 19.31
N SER A 153 5.92 -2.69 20.43
CA SER A 153 5.55 -1.27 20.43
C SER A 153 6.61 -0.42 19.74
N ILE A 154 7.89 -0.63 20.05
CA ILE A 154 9.01 0.07 19.41
C ILE A 154 9.02 -0.23 17.90
N ALA A 155 8.95 -1.49 17.50
CA ALA A 155 8.98 -1.87 16.09
C ALA A 155 7.81 -1.26 15.32
N GLY A 156 6.58 -1.36 15.86
CA GLY A 156 5.39 -0.74 15.29
C GLY A 156 5.55 0.77 15.12
N ILE A 157 6.04 1.49 16.13
CA ILE A 157 6.28 2.94 16.07
C ILE A 157 7.34 3.26 15.02
N LEU A 158 8.44 2.52 15.01
CA LEU A 158 9.53 2.71 14.06
C LEU A 158 9.11 2.42 12.62
N THR A 159 8.06 1.62 12.36
CA THR A 159 7.53 1.47 10.99
C THR A 159 6.84 2.72 10.44
N VAL A 160 6.43 3.66 11.31
CA VAL A 160 5.64 4.85 10.95
C VAL A 160 6.52 6.08 10.72
N ILE A 161 7.66 6.17 11.41
CA ILE A 161 8.58 7.33 11.42
C ILE A 161 9.40 7.54 10.13
N PRO A 162 9.79 6.52 9.32
CA PRO A 162 10.77 6.72 8.25
C PRO A 162 10.35 7.80 7.25
N GLY A 163 11.28 8.69 6.94
CA GLY A 163 11.06 9.86 6.07
C GLY A 163 10.15 10.94 6.65
N PHE A 164 9.71 10.81 7.92
CA PHE A 164 8.72 11.69 8.55
C PHE A 164 7.44 11.87 7.73
N TYR A 165 7.15 10.91 6.84
CA TYR A 165 6.05 11.00 5.89
C TYR A 165 4.85 10.21 6.40
N PHE A 166 4.10 10.83 7.32
CA PHE A 166 3.01 10.18 8.03
C PHE A 166 1.76 10.04 7.16
N ARG A 167 1.55 8.83 6.62
CA ARG A 167 0.30 8.43 5.95
C ARG A 167 -0.54 7.53 6.84
N GLN A 168 -1.86 7.69 6.80
CA GLN A 168 -2.81 6.91 7.62
C GLN A 168 -2.55 5.39 7.57
N HIS A 169 -2.34 4.83 6.37
CA HIS A 169 -2.12 3.40 6.20
C HIS A 169 -0.75 2.90 6.71
N TYR A 170 0.18 3.79 7.09
CA TYR A 170 1.47 3.38 7.70
C TYR A 170 1.25 2.87 9.12
N PHE A 171 0.25 3.42 9.83
CA PHE A 171 -0.09 3.04 11.20
C PHE A 171 -0.68 1.64 11.33
N ILE A 172 -1.09 0.99 10.22
CA ILE A 172 -1.60 -0.38 10.23
C ILE A 172 -0.59 -1.34 10.88
N SER A 173 0.71 -1.13 10.62
CA SER A 173 1.77 -1.97 11.16
C SER A 173 1.93 -1.82 12.69
N LEU A 174 1.47 -0.71 13.28
CA LEU A 174 1.47 -0.48 14.73
C LEU A 174 0.27 -1.13 15.45
N ILE A 175 -0.83 -1.43 14.74
CA ILE A 175 -2.09 -1.91 15.32
C ILE A 175 -1.92 -3.19 16.17
N PRO A 176 -1.12 -4.21 15.78
CA PRO A 176 -0.96 -5.40 16.62
C PRO A 176 -0.39 -5.09 18.01
N ALA A 177 0.60 -4.20 18.10
CA ALA A 177 1.16 -3.77 19.38
C ALA A 177 0.12 -2.97 20.18
N VAL A 178 -0.63 -2.09 19.51
CA VAL A 178 -1.73 -1.33 20.12
C VAL A 178 -2.76 -2.26 20.74
N ALA A 179 -3.21 -3.28 20.01
CA ALA A 179 -4.21 -4.24 20.49
C ALA A 179 -3.72 -5.02 21.72
N LEU A 180 -2.50 -5.55 21.68
CA LEU A 180 -1.96 -6.35 22.78
C LEU A 180 -1.69 -5.53 24.04
N VAL A 181 -1.06 -4.36 23.90
CA VAL A 181 -0.72 -3.51 25.04
C VAL A 181 -1.97 -2.87 25.65
N SER A 182 -2.92 -2.38 24.83
CA SER A 182 -4.17 -1.83 25.35
C SER A 182 -4.99 -2.88 26.10
N SER A 183 -5.04 -4.13 25.60
CA SER A 183 -5.73 -5.24 26.27
C SER A 183 -5.09 -5.60 27.60
N ALA A 184 -3.75 -5.73 27.65
CA ALA A 184 -3.02 -6.01 28.88
C ALA A 184 -3.21 -4.90 29.93
N THR A 185 -3.24 -3.65 29.46
CA THR A 185 -3.45 -2.47 30.31
C THR A 185 -4.87 -2.43 30.87
N LEU A 186 -5.88 -2.69 30.03
CA LEU A 186 -7.28 -2.77 30.47
C LEU A 186 -7.46 -3.83 31.55
N TYR A 187 -6.93 -5.04 31.31
CA TYR A 187 -6.98 -6.12 32.30
C TYR A 187 -6.32 -5.73 33.62
N TYR A 188 -5.12 -5.14 33.55
CA TYR A 188 -4.39 -4.69 34.74
C TYR A 188 -5.16 -3.62 35.53
N LEU A 189 -5.72 -2.61 34.87
CA LEU A 189 -6.51 -1.57 35.54
C LEU A 189 -7.77 -2.15 36.20
N LEU A 190 -8.48 -3.05 35.52
CA LEU A 190 -9.67 -3.71 36.08
C LEU A 190 -9.36 -4.61 37.26
N SER A 191 -8.14 -5.18 37.32
CA SER A 191 -7.72 -6.03 38.45
C SER A 191 -7.67 -5.26 39.78
N TYR A 192 -7.49 -3.94 39.75
CA TYR A 192 -7.59 -3.08 40.95
C TYR A 192 -9.03 -2.81 41.37
N LEU A 193 -9.98 -2.79 40.43
CA LEU A 193 -11.38 -2.47 40.69
C LEU A 193 -12.19 -3.71 41.08
N SER A 194 -11.88 -4.87 40.49
CA SER A 194 -12.57 -6.13 40.76
C SER A 194 -11.62 -7.31 40.53
N SER A 195 -11.11 -7.91 41.61
CA SER A 195 -10.09 -8.96 41.54
C SER A 195 -10.60 -10.29 40.98
N LYS A 196 -11.87 -10.65 41.21
CA LYS A 196 -12.41 -11.98 40.83
C LYS A 196 -12.88 -12.09 39.38
N ASN A 197 -13.37 -11.00 38.79
CA ASN A 197 -14.01 -10.99 37.47
C ASN A 197 -13.32 -10.11 36.42
N SER A 198 -12.15 -9.54 36.72
CA SER A 198 -11.43 -8.59 35.85
C SER A 198 -11.26 -9.08 34.40
N GLY A 199 -10.93 -10.36 34.22
CA GLY A 199 -10.78 -10.98 32.90
C GLY A 199 -12.08 -10.97 32.09
N TYR A 200 -13.19 -11.40 32.69
CA TYR A 200 -14.50 -11.38 32.04
C TYR A 200 -14.95 -9.95 31.71
N ILE A 201 -14.77 -9.02 32.64
CA ILE A 201 -15.11 -7.61 32.42
C ILE A 201 -14.27 -7.02 31.28
N ALA A 202 -12.97 -7.33 31.22
CA ALA A 202 -12.08 -6.88 30.14
C ALA A 202 -12.56 -7.40 28.77
N VAL A 203 -12.93 -8.68 28.69
CA VAL A 203 -13.48 -9.28 27.46
C VAL A 203 -14.78 -8.62 27.05
N VAL A 204 -15.71 -8.38 27.99
CA VAL A 204 -16.98 -7.72 27.71
C VAL A 204 -16.75 -6.28 27.20
N ILE A 205 -15.89 -5.50 27.86
CA ILE A 205 -15.56 -4.14 27.41
C ILE A 205 -14.95 -4.15 26.01
N SER A 206 -13.97 -5.03 25.75
CA SER A 206 -13.37 -5.17 24.43
C SER A 206 -14.40 -5.58 23.36
N ALA A 207 -15.33 -6.48 23.70
CA ALA A 207 -16.41 -6.88 22.80
C ALA A 207 -17.38 -5.72 22.51
N LEU A 208 -17.74 -4.92 23.51
CA LEU A 208 -18.57 -3.73 23.35
C LEU A 208 -17.90 -2.68 22.45
N ILE A 209 -16.58 -2.46 22.60
CA ILE A 209 -15.81 -1.57 21.72
C ILE A 209 -15.83 -2.09 20.28
N GLY A 210 -15.60 -3.39 20.08
CA GLY A 210 -15.68 -4.02 18.76
C GLY A 210 -17.07 -3.93 18.14
N PHE A 211 -18.12 -4.16 18.93
CA PHE A 211 -19.50 -4.06 18.48
C PHE A 211 -19.88 -2.62 18.11
N TYR A 212 -19.45 -1.64 18.91
CA TYR A 212 -19.57 -0.22 18.57
C TYR A 212 -18.90 0.10 17.24
N ALA A 213 -17.67 -0.41 16.99
CA ALA A 213 -16.98 -0.21 15.72
C ALA A 213 -17.79 -0.74 14.53
N ILE A 214 -18.36 -1.95 14.67
CA ILE A 214 -19.20 -2.57 13.63
C ILE A 214 -20.46 -1.73 13.37
N ILE A 215 -21.16 -1.28 14.43
CA ILE A 215 -22.36 -0.45 14.29
C ILE A 215 -22.02 0.91 13.63
N ALA A 216 -20.95 1.57 14.10
CA ALA A 216 -20.51 2.85 13.58
C ALA A 216 -20.16 2.78 12.09
N SER A 217 -19.65 1.63 11.64
CA SER A 217 -19.26 1.38 10.25
C SER A 217 -20.25 0.51 9.47
N GLN A 218 -21.46 0.26 9.97
CA GLN A 218 -22.44 -0.65 9.35
C GLN A 218 -22.79 -0.28 7.91
N ASN A 219 -22.79 1.01 7.58
CA ASN A 219 -23.07 1.49 6.23
C ASN A 219 -21.99 1.04 5.24
N TYR A 220 -20.74 0.98 5.71
CA TYR A 220 -19.60 0.50 4.94
C TYR A 220 -19.61 -1.02 4.82
N TYR A 221 -19.83 -1.73 5.92
CA TYR A 221 -19.72 -3.21 5.93
C TYR A 221 -20.93 -3.94 5.35
N PHE A 222 -22.14 -3.39 5.48
CA PHE A 222 -23.37 -4.17 5.23
C PHE A 222 -24.43 -3.51 4.34
N LYS A 223 -24.46 -2.18 4.21
CA LYS A 223 -25.58 -1.50 3.52
C LYS A 223 -25.28 -0.99 2.12
N LYS A 224 -24.09 -0.42 1.90
CA LYS A 224 -23.74 0.16 0.60
C LYS A 224 -23.14 -0.88 -0.31
N SER A 225 -23.49 -0.81 -1.59
CA SER A 225 -22.86 -1.61 -2.64
C SER A 225 -21.40 -1.20 -2.84
N PRO A 226 -20.54 -2.08 -3.38
CA PRO A 226 -19.17 -1.73 -3.74
C PRO A 226 -19.09 -0.47 -4.62
N LYS A 227 -19.98 -0.34 -5.61
CA LYS A 227 -20.07 0.82 -6.51
C LYS A 227 -20.30 2.14 -5.77
N GLU A 228 -21.25 2.16 -4.83
CA GLU A 228 -21.52 3.35 -4.01
C GLU A 228 -20.35 3.69 -3.08
N LEU A 229 -19.66 2.68 -2.55
CA LEU A 229 -18.47 2.89 -1.72
C LEU A 229 -17.32 3.44 -2.56
N THR A 230 -17.05 2.86 -3.73
CA THR A 230 -16.03 3.32 -4.66
C THR A 230 -16.26 4.79 -5.02
N ARG A 231 -17.47 5.16 -5.46
CA ARG A 231 -17.80 6.54 -5.80
C ARG A 231 -17.68 7.49 -4.61
N ARG A 232 -18.05 7.04 -3.41
CA ARG A 232 -17.93 7.84 -2.17
C ARG A 232 -16.48 8.12 -1.79
N PHE A 233 -15.59 7.13 -1.86
CA PHE A 233 -14.21 7.26 -1.40
C PHE A 233 -13.27 7.85 -2.45
N TYR A 234 -13.50 7.53 -3.71
CA TYR A 234 -12.62 7.90 -4.80
C TYR A 234 -13.17 9.00 -5.71
N GLY A 235 -14.38 9.50 -5.42
CA GLY A 235 -14.96 10.65 -6.10
C GLY A 235 -15.05 10.42 -7.61
N GLY A 236 -14.53 11.36 -8.41
CA GLY A 236 -14.60 11.33 -9.87
C GLY A 236 -13.69 10.30 -10.56
N ASN A 237 -12.81 9.58 -9.85
CA ASN A 237 -11.91 8.63 -10.48
C ASN A 237 -12.69 7.54 -11.23
N PRO A 238 -12.21 7.08 -12.41
CA PRO A 238 -13.00 6.32 -13.36
C PRO A 238 -12.98 4.81 -13.06
N PHE A 239 -13.12 4.39 -11.80
CA PHE A 239 -13.00 2.97 -11.43
C PHE A 239 -14.12 2.10 -12.02
N GLU A 240 -15.35 2.59 -11.98
CA GLU A 240 -16.51 1.90 -12.55
C GLU A 240 -16.46 1.98 -14.08
N GLU A 241 -16.04 3.13 -14.59
CA GLU A 241 -15.90 3.40 -16.03
C GLU A 241 -14.80 2.56 -16.67
N SER A 242 -13.71 2.28 -15.94
CA SER A 242 -12.62 1.42 -16.38
C SER A 242 -13.06 -0.01 -16.67
N VAL A 243 -14.10 -0.50 -16.00
CA VAL A 243 -14.71 -1.81 -16.30
C VAL A 243 -15.30 -1.80 -17.71
N GLU A 244 -16.07 -0.78 -18.06
CA GLU A 244 -16.72 -0.67 -19.38
C GLU A 244 -15.71 -0.35 -20.49
N ILE A 245 -14.73 0.51 -20.22
CA ILE A 245 -13.59 0.77 -21.13
C ILE A 245 -12.82 -0.54 -21.39
N GLY A 246 -12.50 -1.29 -20.34
CA GLY A 246 -11.82 -2.58 -20.44
C GLY A 246 -12.60 -3.58 -21.29
N LYS A 247 -13.92 -3.72 -21.06
CA LYS A 247 -14.80 -4.58 -21.87
C LYS A 247 -14.80 -4.18 -23.35
N TYR A 248 -14.90 -2.88 -23.64
CA TYR A 248 -14.86 -2.37 -25.00
C TYR A 248 -13.52 -2.71 -25.69
N ILE A 249 -12.39 -2.44 -25.03
CA ILE A 249 -11.05 -2.75 -25.56
C ILE A 249 -10.93 -4.26 -25.79
N LYS A 250 -11.30 -5.09 -24.80
CA LYS A 250 -11.21 -6.56 -24.90
C LYS A 250 -11.99 -7.12 -26.08
N LYS A 251 -13.18 -6.55 -26.36
CA LYS A 251 -14.06 -6.98 -27.45
C LYS A 251 -13.52 -6.57 -28.83
N THR A 252 -12.77 -5.48 -28.92
CA THR A 252 -12.43 -4.83 -30.20
C THR A 252 -10.95 -4.95 -30.60
N THR A 253 -10.15 -5.64 -29.80
CA THR A 253 -8.73 -5.90 -30.05
C THR A 253 -8.42 -7.39 -29.92
N LYS A 254 -7.26 -7.84 -30.42
CA LYS A 254 -6.76 -9.20 -30.22
C LYS A 254 -6.08 -9.33 -28.86
N ALA A 255 -6.01 -10.55 -28.33
CA ALA A 255 -5.36 -10.82 -27.04
C ALA A 255 -3.85 -10.49 -27.02
N THR A 256 -3.21 -10.45 -28.20
CA THR A 256 -1.80 -10.09 -28.37
C THR A 256 -1.56 -8.60 -28.58
N ASP A 257 -2.62 -7.81 -28.75
CA ASP A 257 -2.47 -6.37 -28.93
C ASP A 257 -2.09 -5.71 -27.59
N GLU A 258 -1.22 -4.71 -27.66
CA GLU A 258 -0.86 -3.89 -26.51
C GLU A 258 -1.68 -2.59 -26.49
N ILE A 259 -1.88 -2.05 -25.30
CA ILE A 259 -2.53 -0.75 -25.11
C ILE A 259 -1.65 0.16 -24.26
N ALA A 260 -1.88 1.47 -24.32
CA ALA A 260 -1.31 2.43 -23.38
C ALA A 260 -2.41 3.22 -22.68
N VAL A 261 -2.29 3.37 -21.37
CA VAL A 261 -3.13 4.23 -20.54
C VAL A 261 -2.30 5.45 -20.13
N LEU A 262 -2.61 6.59 -20.73
CA LEU A 262 -2.09 7.90 -20.34
C LEU A 262 -2.93 8.42 -19.17
N GLY A 263 -2.62 7.87 -18.01
CA GLY A 263 -3.35 8.03 -16.75
C GLY A 263 -2.83 7.06 -15.69
N SER A 264 -3.42 7.08 -14.50
CA SER A 264 -3.10 6.23 -13.35
C SER A 264 -4.17 5.16 -13.10
N GLU A 265 -4.74 4.62 -14.17
CA GLU A 265 -5.84 3.65 -14.17
C GLU A 265 -5.36 2.26 -14.67
N PRO A 266 -4.48 1.56 -13.93
CA PRO A 266 -3.97 0.26 -14.34
C PRO A 266 -5.06 -0.82 -14.37
N GLU A 267 -6.20 -0.60 -13.71
CA GLU A 267 -7.35 -1.49 -13.77
C GLU A 267 -7.87 -1.68 -15.19
N ILE A 268 -7.64 -0.73 -16.11
CA ILE A 268 -8.03 -0.87 -17.52
C ILE A 268 -7.28 -2.03 -18.16
N TYR A 269 -5.97 -2.17 -17.94
CA TYR A 269 -5.18 -3.32 -18.43
C TYR A 269 -5.76 -4.65 -17.93
N PHE A 270 -6.12 -4.70 -16.65
CA PHE A 270 -6.71 -5.89 -16.03
C PHE A 270 -8.06 -6.25 -16.66
N TYR A 271 -8.99 -5.30 -16.77
CA TYR A 271 -10.31 -5.57 -17.34
C TYR A 271 -10.29 -5.79 -18.85
N SER A 272 -9.35 -5.15 -19.57
CA SER A 272 -9.17 -5.39 -21.00
C SER A 272 -8.46 -6.69 -21.31
N ASP A 273 -7.71 -7.25 -20.34
CA ASP A 273 -6.85 -8.42 -20.53
C ASP A 273 -5.84 -8.15 -21.67
N ARG A 274 -5.16 -7.00 -21.58
CA ARG A 274 -4.17 -6.52 -22.56
C ARG A 274 -2.90 -6.10 -21.85
N LEU A 275 -1.76 -6.36 -22.49
CA LEU A 275 -0.48 -5.91 -21.98
C LEU A 275 -0.32 -4.40 -22.19
N SER A 276 0.44 -3.78 -21.28
CA SER A 276 0.85 -2.39 -21.39
C SER A 276 1.99 -2.27 -22.39
N SER A 277 1.93 -1.28 -23.29
CA SER A 277 3.02 -0.97 -24.21
C SER A 277 4.14 -0.12 -23.59
N THR A 278 4.09 0.08 -22.26
CA THR A 278 5.08 0.81 -21.47
C THR A 278 5.19 0.22 -20.06
N GLY A 279 6.38 0.32 -19.45
CA GLY A 279 6.58 -0.03 -18.05
C GLY A 279 5.93 0.94 -17.05
N HIS A 280 5.51 2.12 -17.49
CA HIS A 280 4.92 3.16 -16.65
C HIS A 280 3.40 3.03 -16.56
N ILE A 281 2.91 2.42 -15.46
CA ILE A 281 1.47 2.20 -15.22
C ILE A 281 0.79 3.30 -14.37
N TYR A 282 1.57 4.28 -13.88
CA TYR A 282 1.09 5.42 -13.10
C TYR A 282 1.82 6.70 -13.51
N MET A 283 1.11 7.83 -13.56
CA MET A 283 1.68 9.11 -13.98
C MET A 283 2.36 9.87 -12.83
N TYR A 284 2.08 9.50 -11.57
CA TYR A 284 2.47 10.29 -10.41
C TYR A 284 3.98 10.57 -10.33
N GLY A 285 4.82 9.56 -10.48
CA GLY A 285 6.28 9.73 -10.42
C GLY A 285 6.87 10.56 -11.57
N LEU A 286 6.16 10.61 -12.71
CA LEU A 286 6.52 11.42 -13.88
C LEU A 286 6.15 12.90 -13.68
N MET A 287 5.25 13.21 -12.74
CA MET A 287 4.79 14.57 -12.44
C MET A 287 5.43 15.17 -11.20
N GLU A 288 6.00 14.34 -10.32
CA GLU A 288 6.67 14.80 -9.11
C GLU A 288 7.93 15.61 -9.40
N PRO A 289 8.30 16.57 -8.53
CA PRO A 289 9.47 17.42 -8.69
C PRO A 289 10.71 16.65 -8.24
N GLN A 290 11.10 15.66 -9.04
CA GLN A 290 12.20 14.75 -8.76
C GLN A 290 13.11 14.65 -9.99
N LYS A 291 14.40 14.38 -9.76
CA LYS A 291 15.47 14.50 -10.76
C LYS A 291 15.28 13.66 -12.03
N ASN A 292 14.55 12.55 -11.96
CA ASN A 292 14.37 11.59 -13.06
C ASN A 292 13.04 11.82 -13.81
N ASN A 293 12.24 12.83 -13.48
CA ASN A 293 10.88 12.95 -14.03
C ASN A 293 10.87 13.16 -15.55
N ILE A 294 11.80 13.94 -16.10
CA ILE A 294 11.98 14.16 -17.53
C ILE A 294 12.41 12.87 -18.22
N ASP A 295 13.42 12.17 -17.68
CA ASP A 295 13.91 10.91 -18.26
C ASP A 295 12.81 9.84 -18.28
N MET A 296 12.02 9.76 -17.21
CA MET A 296 10.87 8.85 -17.13
C MET A 296 9.77 9.20 -18.15
N GLN A 297 9.47 10.49 -18.36
CA GLN A 297 8.54 10.91 -19.41
C GLN A 297 9.07 10.57 -20.81
N ASN A 298 10.35 10.85 -21.08
CA ASN A 298 10.97 10.53 -22.37
C ASN A 298 11.00 9.03 -22.63
N GLN A 299 11.31 8.22 -21.61
CA GLN A 299 11.26 6.76 -21.71
C GLN A 299 9.84 6.28 -22.06
N MET A 300 8.81 6.78 -21.38
CA MET A 300 7.42 6.42 -21.68
C MET A 300 7.02 6.82 -23.11
N ILE A 301 7.44 8.00 -23.56
CA ILE A 301 7.23 8.48 -24.94
C ILE A 301 7.90 7.52 -25.95
N GLU A 302 9.15 7.15 -25.72
CA GLU A 302 9.91 6.25 -26.60
C GLU A 302 9.29 4.85 -26.65
N GLU A 303 8.93 4.28 -25.49
CA GLU A 303 8.28 2.98 -25.39
C GLU A 303 6.96 2.96 -26.17
N ILE A 304 6.07 3.93 -25.96
CA ILE A 304 4.78 3.99 -26.67
C ILE A 304 4.98 4.23 -28.17
N SER A 305 5.91 5.11 -28.56
CA SER A 305 6.20 5.41 -29.97
C SER A 305 6.78 4.19 -30.71
N THR A 306 7.53 3.35 -30.00
CA THR A 306 8.18 2.15 -30.56
C THR A 306 7.19 0.99 -30.69
N HIS A 307 6.43 0.69 -29.63
CA HIS A 307 5.48 -0.41 -29.62
C HIS A 307 4.22 -0.10 -30.43
N LYS A 308 3.86 1.19 -30.56
CA LYS A 308 2.68 1.68 -31.30
C LYS A 308 1.43 0.91 -30.89
N PRO A 309 0.95 1.04 -29.64
CA PRO A 309 -0.18 0.26 -29.13
C PRO A 309 -1.41 0.35 -30.05
N GLU A 310 -2.25 -0.68 -30.03
CA GLU A 310 -3.48 -0.67 -30.83
C GLU A 310 -4.49 0.35 -30.30
N ILE A 311 -4.51 0.54 -28.97
CA ILE A 311 -5.37 1.50 -28.29
C ILE A 311 -4.53 2.40 -27.37
N ILE A 312 -4.83 3.70 -27.39
CA ILE A 312 -4.42 4.65 -26.37
C ILE A 312 -5.66 5.13 -25.61
N VAL A 313 -5.65 4.99 -24.29
CA VAL A 313 -6.64 5.60 -23.40
C VAL A 313 -6.02 6.83 -22.77
N TYR A 314 -6.61 8.01 -22.98
CA TYR A 314 -6.18 9.23 -22.32
C TYR A 314 -7.20 9.64 -21.26
N VAL A 315 -6.75 9.69 -20.01
CA VAL A 315 -7.61 9.98 -18.86
C VAL A 315 -7.44 11.44 -18.46
N ASN A 316 -8.38 12.28 -18.88
CA ASN A 316 -8.36 13.71 -18.57
C ASN A 316 -8.95 13.95 -17.17
N MET A 317 -8.19 13.61 -16.14
CA MET A 317 -8.57 13.84 -14.75
C MET A 317 -7.40 14.31 -13.90
N LYS A 318 -7.61 15.37 -13.12
CA LYS A 318 -6.57 15.95 -12.25
C LYS A 318 -5.90 14.91 -11.34
N PHE A 319 -6.68 14.01 -10.74
CA PHE A 319 -6.16 13.00 -9.81
C PHE A 319 -5.53 11.78 -10.50
N SER A 320 -5.73 11.62 -11.82
CA SER A 320 -5.06 10.60 -12.62
C SER A 320 -3.61 11.00 -12.90
N TRP A 321 -3.34 12.30 -13.03
CA TRP A 321 -1.99 12.80 -13.32
C TRP A 321 -1.25 13.35 -12.09
N LEU A 322 -1.96 14.02 -11.17
CA LEU A 322 -1.36 14.79 -10.07
C LEU A 322 -0.29 15.78 -10.54
N THR A 323 -0.55 16.44 -11.68
CA THR A 323 0.32 17.50 -12.21
C THR A 323 0.51 18.61 -11.17
N ARG A 324 1.74 19.11 -11.10
CA ARG A 324 2.16 20.23 -10.28
C ARG A 324 2.56 21.40 -11.19
N PRO A 325 2.62 22.63 -10.66
CA PRO A 325 3.02 23.80 -11.46
C PRO A 325 4.38 23.65 -12.15
N ASP A 326 5.30 22.89 -11.55
CA ASP A 326 6.66 22.63 -12.00
C ASP A 326 6.86 21.27 -12.67
N SER A 327 5.79 20.50 -12.89
CA SER A 327 5.87 19.24 -13.64
C SER A 327 6.29 19.50 -15.10
N PRO A 328 7.24 18.73 -15.65
CA PRO A 328 7.52 18.76 -17.08
C PRO A 328 6.27 18.32 -17.86
N LYS A 329 6.07 18.90 -19.05
CA LYS A 329 4.88 18.70 -19.88
C LYS A 329 5.15 17.88 -21.15
N ASN A 330 6.38 17.39 -21.32
CA ASN A 330 6.85 16.69 -22.51
C ASN A 330 5.87 15.58 -22.94
N LEU A 331 5.43 14.74 -22.00
CA LEU A 331 4.50 13.65 -22.28
C LEU A 331 3.13 14.15 -22.75
N MET A 332 2.58 15.20 -22.15
CA MET A 332 1.26 15.74 -22.54
C MET A 332 1.30 16.43 -23.89
N ASP A 333 2.37 17.21 -24.14
CA ASP A 333 2.55 17.92 -25.39
C ASP A 333 2.80 16.93 -26.53
N TRP A 334 3.65 15.92 -26.32
CA TRP A 334 3.84 14.82 -27.26
C TRP A 334 2.54 14.03 -27.50
N ALA A 335 1.80 13.67 -26.45
CA ALA A 335 0.58 12.87 -26.58
C ALA A 335 -0.47 13.58 -27.44
N ARG A 336 -0.63 14.89 -27.28
CA ARG A 336 -1.55 15.69 -28.12
C ARG A 336 -1.22 15.56 -29.60
N ASP A 337 0.05 15.73 -29.95
CA ASP A 337 0.50 15.70 -31.35
C ASP A 337 0.49 14.29 -31.93
N TYR A 338 0.97 13.31 -31.16
CA TYR A 338 1.09 11.92 -31.59
C TYR A 338 -0.28 11.26 -31.79
N ILE A 339 -1.20 11.42 -30.82
CA ILE A 339 -2.55 10.85 -30.91
C ILE A 339 -3.30 11.45 -32.10
N THR A 340 -3.23 12.78 -32.30
CA THR A 340 -3.94 13.44 -33.40
C THR A 340 -3.48 12.99 -34.78
N LYS A 341 -2.21 12.59 -34.93
CA LYS A 341 -1.63 12.16 -36.22
C LYS A 341 -1.84 10.67 -36.49
N GLU A 342 -1.66 9.84 -35.47
CA GLU A 342 -1.51 8.39 -35.63
C GLU A 342 -2.73 7.60 -35.16
N TYR A 343 -3.70 8.24 -34.49
CA TYR A 343 -4.87 7.58 -33.90
C TYR A 343 -6.17 8.31 -34.24
N GLN A 344 -7.26 7.55 -34.24
CA GLN A 344 -8.63 8.05 -34.40
C GLN A 344 -9.42 7.85 -33.12
N LEU A 345 -10.30 8.80 -32.80
CA LEU A 345 -11.19 8.71 -31.64
C LEU A 345 -12.21 7.60 -31.84
N VAL A 346 -12.31 6.68 -30.89
CA VAL A 346 -13.27 5.56 -30.93
C VAL A 346 -14.10 5.43 -29.65
N GLY A 347 -13.82 6.24 -28.62
CA GLY A 347 -14.58 6.22 -27.38
C GLY A 347 -14.51 7.52 -26.62
N ILE A 348 -15.64 7.95 -26.06
CA ILE A 348 -15.72 9.04 -25.08
C ILE A 348 -16.49 8.53 -23.87
N VAL A 349 -15.93 8.75 -22.68
CA VAL A 349 -16.57 8.49 -21.40
C VAL A 349 -16.62 9.79 -20.60
N ASP A 350 -17.81 10.40 -20.55
CA ASP A 350 -18.07 11.66 -19.85
C ASP A 350 -18.80 11.43 -18.53
N PHE A 351 -18.65 12.35 -17.58
CA PHE A 351 -19.23 12.27 -16.24
C PHE A 351 -20.39 13.25 -16.07
N GLY A 352 -21.46 13.01 -16.83
CA GLY A 352 -22.63 13.88 -16.88
C GLY A 352 -23.45 13.90 -15.58
N PRO A 353 -24.42 14.84 -15.45
CA PRO A 353 -25.25 15.01 -14.26
C PRO A 353 -26.10 13.78 -13.90
N ASN A 354 -26.39 12.92 -14.89
CA ASN A 354 -27.17 11.69 -14.70
C ASN A 354 -26.29 10.43 -14.55
N GLY A 355 -24.97 10.59 -14.40
CA GLY A 355 -24.01 9.51 -14.37
C GLY A 355 -23.13 9.45 -15.64
N PRO A 356 -22.24 8.45 -15.71
CA PRO A 356 -21.32 8.32 -16.83
C PRO A 356 -22.07 8.05 -18.13
N ASN A 357 -21.66 8.73 -19.19
CA ASN A 357 -22.15 8.50 -20.54
C ASN A 357 -21.03 7.85 -21.36
N TYR A 358 -21.34 6.72 -22.00
CA TYR A 358 -20.39 5.95 -22.79
C TYR A 358 -20.78 6.05 -24.26
N LEU A 359 -19.88 6.55 -25.09
CA LEU A 359 -20.08 6.70 -26.52
C LEU A 359 -18.97 5.93 -27.23
N TRP A 360 -19.32 5.02 -28.13
CA TRP A 360 -18.34 4.17 -28.83
C TRP A 360 -18.46 4.26 -30.35
N ASP A 361 -17.33 4.10 -31.04
CA ASP A 361 -17.23 4.03 -32.50
C ASP A 361 -18.06 5.11 -33.22
N ASN A 362 -19.11 4.74 -33.95
CA ASN A 362 -19.94 5.69 -34.70
C ASN A 362 -20.65 6.72 -33.81
N GLU A 363 -20.86 6.42 -32.53
CA GLU A 363 -21.52 7.32 -31.59
C GLU A 363 -20.64 8.51 -31.20
N VAL A 364 -19.32 8.44 -31.41
CA VAL A 364 -18.38 9.55 -31.12
C VAL A 364 -18.21 10.50 -32.30
N LYS A 365 -18.75 10.16 -33.47
CA LYS A 365 -18.60 10.99 -34.68
C LYS A 365 -19.16 12.40 -34.43
N ASP A 366 -18.36 13.40 -34.74
CA ASP A 366 -18.66 14.83 -34.57
C ASP A 366 -19.01 15.25 -33.12
N LYS A 367 -18.66 14.41 -32.13
CA LYS A 367 -18.83 14.71 -30.71
C LYS A 367 -17.51 15.07 -30.04
N GLN A 368 -17.63 15.81 -28.96
CA GLN A 368 -16.52 16.18 -28.07
C GLN A 368 -16.93 15.84 -26.64
N PRO A 369 -15.96 15.58 -25.75
CA PRO A 369 -16.23 15.44 -24.33
C PRO A 369 -17.02 16.63 -23.78
N GLN A 370 -18.09 16.36 -23.04
CA GLN A 370 -18.98 17.39 -22.50
C GLN A 370 -18.53 17.90 -21.13
N THR A 371 -17.72 17.13 -20.41
CA THR A 371 -17.28 17.46 -19.05
C THR A 371 -15.78 17.69 -18.98
N GLU A 372 -15.35 18.56 -18.06
CA GLU A 372 -13.91 18.80 -17.83
C GLU A 372 -13.16 17.52 -17.46
N GLN A 373 -13.80 16.64 -16.69
CA GLN A 373 -13.28 15.31 -16.38
C GLN A 373 -13.89 14.32 -17.35
N HIS A 374 -13.05 13.59 -18.08
CA HIS A 374 -13.49 12.59 -19.05
C HIS A 374 -12.37 11.60 -19.36
N VAL A 375 -12.74 10.50 -20.00
CA VAL A 375 -11.79 9.55 -20.59
C VAL A 375 -12.06 9.45 -22.08
N VAL A 376 -11.01 9.47 -22.88
CA VAL A 376 -11.09 9.30 -24.34
C VAL A 376 -10.27 8.09 -24.75
N VAL A 377 -10.81 7.30 -25.68
CA VAL A 377 -10.21 6.07 -26.18
C VAL A 377 -9.94 6.25 -27.66
N PHE A 378 -8.70 6.02 -28.06
CA PHE A 378 -8.21 6.19 -29.42
C PHE A 378 -7.73 4.86 -29.97
N ARG A 379 -8.02 4.58 -31.24
CA ARG A 379 -7.51 3.41 -31.97
C ARG A 379 -6.49 3.86 -33.00
N ARG A 380 -5.40 3.12 -33.13
CA ARG A 380 -4.36 3.39 -34.12
C ARG A 380 -4.96 3.40 -35.52
N ILE A 381 -4.57 4.39 -36.33
CA ILE A 381 -4.96 4.46 -37.73
C ILE A 381 -4.15 3.39 -38.47
N PRO A 382 -4.77 2.50 -39.27
CA PRO A 382 -4.04 1.53 -40.07
C PRO A 382 -3.09 2.26 -41.02
N THR A 383 -1.80 1.96 -40.98
CA THR A 383 -0.88 2.38 -42.03
C THR A 383 -1.27 1.67 -43.32
N SER A 384 -1.68 2.44 -44.33
CA SER A 384 -2.04 1.99 -45.67
C SER A 384 -0.91 1.26 -46.39
#